data_AF-A0A2S8ERV7-F1
#
_entry.id   AF-A0A2S8ERV7-F1
#
_cell.length_a   1.000
_cell.length_b   1.000
_cell.length_c   1.000
_cell.angle_alpha   90.00
_cell.angle_beta   90.00
_cell.angle_gamma   90.00
#
_symmetry.space_group_name_H-M   'P 1'
#
loop_
_entity.id
_entity.type
_entity.pdbx_description
1 polymer ?
#
loop_
_entity_poly.entity_id
_entity_poly.type
_entity_poly.pdbx_seq_one_letter_code
_entity_poly.pdbx_strand_id
1 'polypeptide(L)'
;MKPNFALKLSFDSVVLLHRVQHGWLAIGEARLDAPELDETLGQLRDTARQLEPHGLITKLILPEDEVLYRVIEAPGPGFEQRRAQIAAELEGYTPYRLDELIFDWSGQGRRVQVAVVAREMFDQAEEFAHKHGFNPVSVVTQPEPGSFEGEPFFGMTRVGHDILPRGIKVTPDTEPVRITGRAGDSAEEAGAQVASRLATAAAATGGAAPGRAAT
;
A
#
# COMPACT_ATOMS: atom_id res chain seq x y z
N MET A 1 11.82 7.64 5.22
CA MET A 1 10.45 8.00 5.63
C MET A 1 9.46 6.98 5.06
N LYS A 2 8.28 6.86 5.68
CA LYS A 2 7.17 6.05 5.17
C LYS A 2 5.91 6.92 5.07
N PRO A 3 5.20 6.94 3.92
CA PRO A 3 4.03 7.78 3.80
C PRO A 3 2.88 7.23 4.65
N ASN A 4 2.06 8.15 5.18
CA ASN A 4 0.86 7.81 5.95
C ASN A 4 -0.31 7.43 5.04
N PHE A 5 -0.24 7.74 3.75
CA PHE A 5 -1.26 7.34 2.78
C PHE A 5 -0.70 6.44 1.69
N ALA A 6 -1.58 5.63 1.11
CA ALA A 6 -1.31 4.90 -0.11
C ALA A 6 -2.48 5.03 -1.08
N LEU A 7 -2.19 5.03 -2.38
CA LEU A 7 -3.17 4.93 -3.45
C LEU A 7 -3.10 3.53 -4.04
N LYS A 8 -4.10 2.69 -3.79
CA LYS A 8 -4.21 1.37 -4.42
C LYS A 8 -4.93 1.52 -5.75
N LEU A 9 -4.25 1.18 -6.83
CA LEU A 9 -4.76 1.26 -8.19
C LEU A 9 -5.30 -0.10 -8.62
N SER A 10 -6.44 -0.11 -9.31
CA SER A 10 -6.96 -1.25 -10.07
C SER A 10 -7.22 -0.81 -11.52
N PHE A 11 -7.77 -1.71 -12.33
CA PHE A 11 -8.16 -1.40 -13.70
C PHE A 11 -9.29 -0.35 -13.77
N ASP A 12 -10.21 -0.34 -12.80
CA ASP A 12 -11.45 0.44 -12.86
C ASP A 12 -11.66 1.37 -11.65
N SER A 13 -10.79 1.32 -10.65
CA SER A 13 -10.91 2.14 -9.45
C SER A 13 -9.58 2.52 -8.81
N VAL A 14 -9.67 3.50 -7.93
CA VAL A 14 -8.59 3.93 -7.06
C VAL A 14 -9.09 4.03 -5.63
N VAL A 15 -8.39 3.35 -4.72
CA VAL A 15 -8.73 3.33 -3.30
C VAL A 15 -7.67 4.12 -2.52
N LEU A 16 -8.11 5.14 -1.77
CA LEU A 16 -7.24 5.85 -0.85
C LEU A 16 -7.16 5.08 0.47
N LEU A 17 -5.95 4.80 0.92
CA LEU A 17 -5.66 4.10 2.17
C LEU A 17 -4.95 5.03 3.16
N HIS A 18 -5.27 4.92 4.44
CA HIS A 18 -4.54 5.58 5.54
C HIS A 18 -3.89 4.54 6.44
N ARG A 19 -2.63 4.77 6.80
CA ARG A 19 -1.85 3.90 7.66
C ARG A 19 -2.35 3.99 9.09
N VAL A 20 -2.61 2.82 9.69
CA VAL A 20 -2.96 2.67 11.11
C VAL A 20 -1.96 1.72 11.78
N GLN A 21 -2.06 1.58 13.11
CA GLN A 21 -1.10 0.79 13.91
C GLN A 21 -0.93 -0.65 13.41
N HIS A 22 -1.99 -1.27 12.88
CA HIS A 22 -2.01 -2.67 12.47
C HIS A 22 -2.36 -2.90 11.00
N GLY A 23 -2.10 -1.93 10.12
CA GLY A 23 -2.32 -2.10 8.69
C GLY A 23 -2.79 -0.83 8.02
N TRP A 24 -3.73 -0.98 7.11
CA TRP A 24 -4.25 0.10 6.28
C TRP A 24 -5.78 0.14 6.34
N LEU A 25 -6.32 1.33 6.55
CA LEU A 25 -7.76 1.59 6.51
C LEU A 25 -8.13 2.16 5.15
N ALA A 26 -9.14 1.59 4.49
CA ALA A 26 -9.68 2.18 3.27
C ALA A 26 -10.54 3.39 3.61
N ILE A 27 -10.10 4.58 3.16
CA ILE A 27 -10.78 5.86 3.41
C ILE A 27 -11.95 6.04 2.44
N GLY A 28 -11.74 5.65 1.19
CA GLY A 28 -12.77 5.67 0.16
C GLY A 28 -12.20 5.24 -1.18
N GLU A 29 -13.08 5.17 -2.17
CA GLU A 29 -12.82 4.64 -3.50
C GLU A 29 -13.44 5.56 -4.55
N ALA A 30 -12.74 5.73 -5.67
CA ALA A 30 -13.26 6.41 -6.85
C ALA A 30 -13.18 5.49 -8.06
N ARG A 31 -14.27 5.44 -8.84
CA ARG A 31 -14.36 4.71 -10.11
C ARG A 31 -13.73 5.54 -11.22
N LEU A 32 -12.78 4.96 -11.96
CA LEU A 32 -12.02 5.66 -13.02
C LEU A 32 -12.88 6.02 -14.23
N ASP A 33 -14.00 5.32 -14.45
CA ASP A 33 -14.94 5.57 -15.54
C ASP A 33 -16.16 6.39 -15.12
N ALA A 34 -16.25 6.80 -13.86
CA ALA A 34 -17.38 7.57 -13.36
C ALA A 34 -17.30 9.03 -13.85
N PRO A 35 -18.43 9.64 -14.28
CA PRO A 35 -18.47 11.04 -14.68
C PRO A 35 -18.09 11.99 -13.52
N GLU A 36 -18.29 11.56 -12.28
CA GLU A 36 -17.96 12.32 -11.07
C GLU A 36 -16.53 12.06 -10.54
N LEU A 37 -15.66 11.36 -11.28
CA LEU A 37 -14.31 10.98 -10.84
C LEU A 37 -13.55 12.14 -10.17
N ASP A 38 -13.49 13.31 -10.83
CA ASP A 38 -12.75 14.46 -10.32
C ASP A 38 -13.32 14.98 -8.98
N GLU A 39 -14.64 14.95 -8.83
CA GLU A 39 -15.32 15.33 -7.58
C GLU A 39 -15.01 14.33 -6.47
N THR A 40 -15.15 13.02 -6.75
CA THR A 40 -14.85 11.97 -5.76
C THR A 40 -13.40 12.02 -5.32
N LEU A 41 -12.44 12.19 -6.24
CA LEU A 41 -11.03 12.37 -5.89
C LEU A 41 -10.80 13.63 -5.04
N GLY A 42 -11.55 14.71 -5.29
CA GLY A 42 -11.57 15.90 -4.44
C GLY A 42 -11.98 15.60 -3.00
N GLN A 43 -13.09 14.89 -2.83
CA GLN A 43 -13.60 14.49 -1.51
C GLN A 43 -12.61 13.57 -0.76
N LEU A 44 -11.95 12.65 -1.48
CA LEU A 44 -10.90 11.80 -0.89
C LEU A 44 -9.72 12.64 -0.37
N ARG A 45 -9.26 13.64 -1.14
CA ARG A 45 -8.19 14.54 -0.70
C ARG A 45 -8.58 15.35 0.54
N ASP A 46 -9.81 15.86 0.57
CA ASP A 46 -10.27 16.67 1.69
C ASP A 46 -10.41 15.82 2.97
N THR A 47 -10.88 14.58 2.82
CA THR A 47 -10.91 13.60 3.92
C THR A 47 -9.49 13.29 4.42
N ALA A 48 -8.54 13.08 3.52
CA ALA A 48 -7.14 12.84 3.87
C ALA A 48 -6.52 14.00 4.68
N ARG A 49 -6.79 15.24 4.27
CA ARG A 49 -6.31 16.45 4.96
C ARG A 49 -6.91 16.63 6.36
N GLN A 50 -8.13 16.15 6.58
CA GLN A 50 -8.75 16.15 7.90
C GLN A 50 -8.09 15.11 8.83
N LEU A 51 -7.69 13.95 8.29
CA LEU A 51 -6.99 12.91 9.05
C LEU A 51 -5.53 13.28 9.37
N GLU A 52 -4.83 13.90 8.42
CA GLU A 52 -3.41 14.26 8.52
C GLU A 52 -3.19 15.72 8.10
N PRO A 53 -3.25 16.68 9.05
CA PRO A 53 -3.11 18.11 8.74
C PRO A 53 -1.73 18.49 8.18
N HIS A 54 -0.72 17.64 8.37
CA HIS A 54 0.66 17.87 7.93
C HIS A 54 0.87 17.63 6.42
N GLY A 55 -0.14 17.13 5.72
CA GLY A 55 -0.14 17.02 4.26
C GLY A 55 -0.50 15.63 3.75
N LEU A 56 -0.80 15.58 2.45
CA LEU A 56 -1.12 14.35 1.74
C LEU A 56 0.08 13.97 0.87
N ILE A 57 0.75 12.88 1.24
CA ILE A 57 1.81 12.24 0.45
C ILE A 57 1.50 10.74 0.40
N THR A 58 1.56 10.15 -0.79
CA THR A 58 1.15 8.76 -1.01
C THR A 58 2.31 7.90 -1.51
N LYS A 59 2.32 6.62 -1.13
CA LYS A 59 2.92 5.58 -1.99
C LYS A 59 1.86 5.05 -2.94
N LEU A 60 2.23 4.69 -4.16
CA LEU A 60 1.35 4.04 -5.13
C LEU A 60 1.49 2.54 -5.04
N ILE A 61 0.37 1.82 -5.05
CA ILE A 61 0.33 0.36 -5.07
C ILE A 61 -0.25 -0.04 -6.43
N LEU A 62 0.59 -0.58 -7.30
CA LEU A 62 0.18 -1.07 -8.61
C LEU A 62 -0.63 -2.37 -8.49
N PRO A 63 -1.53 -2.64 -9.45
CA PRO A 63 -2.22 -3.92 -9.52
C PRO A 63 -1.22 -5.08 -9.63
N GLU A 64 -1.50 -6.18 -8.94
CA GLU A 64 -0.62 -7.36 -8.93
C GLU A 64 -0.52 -8.03 -10.31
N ASP A 65 -1.59 -7.97 -11.10
CA ASP A 65 -1.65 -8.50 -12.48
C ASP A 65 -0.79 -7.72 -13.49
N GLU A 66 -0.38 -6.49 -13.14
CA GLU A 66 0.50 -5.64 -13.97
C GLU A 66 1.99 -5.89 -13.69
N VAL A 67 2.30 -6.86 -12.81
CA VAL A 67 3.66 -7.16 -12.37
C VAL A 67 4.02 -8.60 -12.74
N LEU A 68 5.11 -8.75 -13.48
CA LEU A 68 5.68 -10.06 -13.80
C LEU A 68 6.57 -10.54 -12.65
N TYR A 69 6.24 -11.70 -12.08
CA TYR A 69 7.04 -12.36 -11.05
C TYR A 69 7.84 -13.53 -11.61
N ARG A 70 9.13 -13.62 -11.27
CA ARG A 70 10.03 -14.68 -11.73
C ARG A 70 11.03 -15.11 -10.67
N VAL A 71 11.48 -16.36 -10.77
CA VAL A 71 12.68 -16.83 -10.06
C VAL A 71 13.83 -16.87 -11.06
N ILE A 72 14.87 -16.08 -10.81
CA ILE A 72 16.03 -15.94 -11.70
C ILE A 72 17.30 -16.41 -10.99
N GLU A 73 18.19 -17.07 -11.74
CA GLU A 73 19.52 -17.43 -11.26
C GLU A 73 20.48 -16.22 -11.37
N ALA A 74 20.83 -15.64 -10.25
CA ALA A 74 21.74 -14.50 -10.11
C ALA A 74 22.81 -14.81 -9.05
N PRO A 75 23.82 -15.65 -9.35
CA PRO A 75 24.82 -16.10 -8.39
C PRO A 75 25.89 -15.04 -8.06
N GLY A 76 25.84 -13.85 -8.65
CA GLY A 76 26.81 -12.80 -8.45
C GLY A 76 27.07 -12.48 -6.96
N PRO A 77 28.32 -12.27 -6.54
CA PRO A 77 28.65 -12.00 -5.14
C PRO A 77 28.21 -10.62 -4.63
N GLY A 78 27.80 -9.70 -5.51
CA GLY A 78 27.38 -8.34 -5.14
C GLY A 78 26.13 -7.86 -5.88
N PHE A 79 25.56 -6.76 -5.38
CA PHE A 79 24.33 -6.16 -5.89
C PHE A 79 24.39 -5.84 -7.40
N GLU A 80 25.44 -5.14 -7.85
CA GLU A 80 25.59 -4.75 -9.27
C GLU A 80 25.67 -5.96 -10.21
N GLN A 81 26.41 -6.99 -9.82
CA GLN A 81 26.58 -8.19 -10.64
C GLN A 81 25.29 -9.00 -10.70
N ARG A 82 24.54 -9.08 -9.60
CA ARG A 82 23.21 -9.69 -9.57
C ARG A 82 22.23 -8.90 -10.44
N ARG A 83 22.22 -7.57 -10.32
CA ARG A 83 21.36 -6.70 -11.12
C ARG A 83 21.60 -6.92 -12.61
N ALA A 84 22.86 -7.00 -13.05
CA ALA A 84 23.21 -7.28 -14.44
C ALA A 84 22.77 -8.67 -14.90
N GLN A 85 22.91 -9.71 -14.06
CA GLN A 85 22.44 -11.07 -14.35
C GLN A 85 20.92 -11.13 -14.49
N ILE A 86 20.19 -10.50 -13.56
CA ILE A 86 18.73 -10.41 -13.62
C ILE A 86 18.31 -9.70 -14.91
N ALA A 87 18.92 -8.56 -15.19
CA ALA A 87 18.63 -7.76 -16.37
C ALA A 87 18.84 -8.55 -17.69
N ALA A 88 19.92 -9.33 -17.79
CA ALA A 88 20.17 -10.18 -18.95
C ALA A 88 19.15 -11.32 -19.07
N GLU A 89 18.76 -11.95 -17.96
CA GLU A 89 17.75 -13.01 -17.95
C GLU A 89 16.33 -12.51 -18.25
N LEU A 90 16.01 -11.24 -17.94
CA LEU A 90 14.72 -10.65 -18.30
C LEU A 90 14.55 -10.45 -19.81
N GLU A 91 15.65 -10.39 -20.56
CA GLU A 91 15.63 -10.30 -22.02
C GLU A 91 14.95 -11.55 -22.62
N GLY A 92 13.81 -11.34 -23.30
CA GLY A 92 13.02 -12.41 -23.91
C GLY A 92 11.86 -12.95 -23.04
N TYR A 93 11.70 -12.49 -21.79
CA TYR A 93 10.50 -12.78 -20.99
C TYR A 93 9.45 -11.68 -21.02
N THR A 94 9.81 -10.51 -21.51
CA THR A 94 8.90 -9.39 -21.72
C THR A 94 8.92 -8.98 -23.18
N PRO A 95 7.81 -8.45 -23.71
CA PRO A 95 7.82 -7.76 -25.00
C PRO A 95 8.59 -6.43 -24.94
N TYR A 96 8.77 -5.89 -23.73
CA TYR A 96 9.50 -4.66 -23.45
C TYR A 96 11.02 -4.87 -23.45
N ARG A 97 11.73 -3.82 -23.85
CA ARG A 97 13.18 -3.76 -23.76
C ARG A 97 13.62 -3.53 -22.30
N LEU A 98 14.84 -3.91 -21.97
CA LEU A 98 15.37 -3.77 -20.61
C LEU A 98 15.35 -2.31 -20.07
N ASP A 99 15.57 -1.32 -20.94
CA ASP A 99 15.50 0.12 -20.59
C ASP A 99 14.07 0.62 -20.29
N GLU A 100 13.08 -0.14 -20.75
CA GLU A 100 11.65 0.08 -20.53
C GLU A 100 11.13 -0.70 -19.30
N LEU A 101 12.00 -1.40 -18.56
CA LEU A 101 11.63 -2.16 -17.38
C LEU A 101 12.13 -1.49 -16.09
N ILE A 102 11.34 -1.65 -15.03
CA ILE A 102 11.73 -1.39 -13.66
C ILE A 102 11.53 -2.69 -12.89
N PHE A 103 12.51 -3.08 -12.07
CA PHE A 103 12.41 -4.31 -11.30
C PHE A 103 13.03 -4.15 -9.92
N ASP A 104 12.50 -4.96 -9.01
CA ASP A 104 13.05 -5.22 -7.69
C ASP A 104 13.29 -6.73 -7.53
N TRP A 105 14.14 -7.10 -6.57
CA TRP A 105 14.39 -8.51 -6.27
C TRP A 105 14.60 -8.76 -4.78
N SER A 106 14.21 -9.94 -4.35
CA SER A 106 14.36 -10.41 -2.98
C SER A 106 14.92 -11.83 -2.92
N GLY A 107 15.38 -12.22 -1.74
CA GLY A 107 15.99 -13.52 -1.49
C GLY A 107 17.52 -13.51 -1.47
N GLN A 108 18.06 -14.60 -0.91
CA GLN A 108 19.49 -14.84 -0.71
C GLN A 108 19.94 -16.08 -1.48
N GLY A 109 21.23 -16.16 -1.81
CA GLY A 109 21.81 -17.31 -2.51
C GLY A 109 21.77 -17.19 -4.03
N ARG A 110 21.83 -18.30 -4.77
CA ARG A 110 22.00 -18.27 -6.24
C ARG A 110 20.73 -17.89 -7.00
N ARG A 111 19.56 -18.13 -6.44
CA ARG A 111 18.26 -17.80 -7.06
C ARG A 111 17.57 -16.72 -6.25
N VAL A 112 16.94 -15.78 -6.94
CA VAL A 112 16.21 -14.65 -6.35
C VAL A 112 14.83 -14.56 -6.96
N GLN A 113 13.88 -14.06 -6.19
CA GLN A 113 12.56 -13.66 -6.69
C GLN A 113 12.67 -12.25 -7.26
N VAL A 114 12.08 -12.04 -8.43
CA VAL A 114 12.16 -10.77 -9.18
C VAL A 114 10.75 -10.35 -9.52
N ALA A 115 10.42 -9.11 -9.20
CA ALA A 115 9.17 -8.45 -9.57
C ALA A 115 9.50 -7.38 -10.61
N VAL A 116 8.81 -7.40 -11.75
CA VAL A 116 9.10 -6.55 -12.90
C VAL A 116 7.84 -5.82 -13.34
N VAL A 117 7.97 -4.53 -13.57
CA VAL A 117 6.90 -3.68 -14.12
C VAL A 117 7.42 -2.93 -15.34
N ALA A 118 6.55 -2.67 -16.31
CA ALA A 118 6.85 -1.75 -17.39
C ALA A 118 7.01 -0.32 -16.85
N ARG A 119 8.03 0.39 -17.32
CA ARG A 119 8.27 1.81 -17.00
C ARG A 119 7.06 2.67 -17.33
N GLU A 120 6.39 2.37 -18.43
CA GLU A 120 5.18 3.07 -18.85
C GLU A 120 4.08 3.02 -17.77
N MET A 121 3.87 1.86 -17.14
CA MET A 121 2.88 1.71 -16.07
C MET A 121 3.26 2.48 -14.80
N PHE A 122 4.55 2.50 -14.47
CA PHE A 122 5.08 3.33 -13.37
C PHE A 122 4.81 4.81 -13.64
N ASP A 123 5.16 5.29 -14.84
CA ASP A 123 5.05 6.69 -15.22
C ASP A 123 3.57 7.13 -15.30
N GLN A 124 2.69 6.29 -15.84
CA GLN A 124 1.25 6.55 -15.90
C GLN A 124 0.62 6.64 -14.50
N ALA A 125 0.97 5.72 -13.59
CA ALA A 125 0.50 5.74 -12.22
C ALA A 125 0.96 7.01 -11.48
N GLU A 126 2.22 7.39 -11.67
CA GLU A 126 2.77 8.64 -11.14
C GLU A 126 2.03 9.86 -11.68
N GLU A 127 1.84 9.95 -12.99
CA GLU A 127 1.18 11.08 -13.65
C GLU A 127 -0.28 11.23 -13.18
N PHE A 128 -1.03 10.13 -13.12
CA PHE A 128 -2.40 10.12 -12.62
C PHE A 128 -2.46 10.69 -11.19
N ALA A 129 -1.69 10.12 -10.26
CA ALA A 129 -1.72 10.54 -8.87
C ALA A 129 -1.22 11.99 -8.69
N HIS A 130 -0.23 12.41 -9.47
CA HIS A 130 0.27 13.79 -9.46
C HIS A 130 -0.77 14.79 -9.98
N LYS A 131 -1.36 14.52 -11.14
CA LYS A 131 -2.41 15.34 -11.78
C LYS A 131 -3.58 15.56 -10.83
N HIS A 132 -3.95 14.54 -10.06
CA HIS A 132 -5.03 14.62 -9.09
C HIS A 132 -4.55 15.01 -7.68
N GLY A 133 -3.32 15.50 -7.49
CA GLY A 133 -2.87 16.13 -6.24
C GLY A 133 -2.64 15.19 -5.06
N PHE A 134 -2.35 13.91 -5.31
CA PHE A 134 -2.05 12.91 -4.27
C PHE A 134 -0.55 12.82 -3.90
N ASN A 135 0.30 13.61 -4.56
CA ASN A 135 1.73 13.74 -4.25
C ASN A 135 2.43 12.37 -4.09
N PRO A 136 2.48 11.56 -5.17
CA PRO A 136 3.08 10.24 -5.10
C PRO A 136 4.59 10.35 -4.89
N VAL A 137 5.15 9.63 -3.90
CA VAL A 137 6.60 9.65 -3.60
C VAL A 137 7.34 8.35 -3.91
N SER A 138 6.62 7.25 -4.10
CA SER A 138 7.19 5.94 -4.42
C SER A 138 6.15 4.99 -4.99
N VAL A 139 6.61 3.94 -5.68
CA VAL A 139 5.74 2.92 -6.26
C VAL A 139 6.12 1.53 -5.73
N VAL A 140 5.12 0.76 -5.34
CA VAL A 140 5.19 -0.61 -4.82
C VAL A 140 4.10 -1.46 -5.45
N THR A 141 4.05 -2.74 -5.10
CA THR A 141 2.89 -3.60 -5.38
C THR A 141 2.64 -4.56 -4.20
N GLN A 142 1.51 -5.25 -4.22
CA GLN A 142 1.19 -6.33 -3.29
C GLN A 142 1.39 -7.67 -4.02
N PRO A 143 2.45 -8.44 -3.72
CA PRO A 143 2.67 -9.73 -4.36
C PRO A 143 1.72 -10.80 -3.83
N GLU A 144 1.37 -11.75 -4.70
CA GLU A 144 0.74 -13.00 -4.27
C GLU A 144 1.62 -13.75 -3.24
N PRO A 145 1.02 -14.47 -2.28
CA PRO A 145 1.78 -15.24 -1.30
C PRO A 145 2.78 -16.21 -1.96
N GLY A 146 4.06 -16.01 -1.67
CA GLY A 146 5.14 -16.87 -2.15
C GLY A 146 5.76 -16.46 -3.50
N SER A 147 5.21 -15.46 -4.21
CA SER A 147 5.81 -14.96 -5.46
C SER A 147 6.99 -14.01 -5.20
N PHE A 148 6.98 -13.29 -4.08
CA PHE A 148 8.03 -12.36 -3.67
C PHE A 148 8.10 -12.23 -2.14
N GLU A 149 9.31 -12.15 -1.59
CA GLU A 149 9.55 -11.91 -0.16
C GLU A 149 9.50 -10.40 0.14
N GLY A 150 8.50 -9.97 0.93
CA GLY A 150 8.32 -8.58 1.34
C GLY A 150 7.47 -7.76 0.37
N GLU A 151 7.58 -6.42 0.44
CA GLU A 151 6.91 -5.49 -0.48
C GLU A 151 7.88 -5.10 -1.62
N PRO A 152 7.62 -5.48 -2.89
CA PRO A 152 8.44 -5.05 -4.01
C PRO A 152 8.44 -3.51 -4.11
N PHE A 153 9.63 -2.94 -4.27
CA PHE A 153 9.85 -1.50 -4.30
C PHE A 153 10.45 -1.08 -5.64
N PHE A 154 9.63 -0.47 -6.48
CA PHE A 154 10.04 -0.01 -7.81
C PHE A 154 10.77 1.34 -7.80
N GLY A 155 10.87 1.98 -6.62
CA GLY A 155 11.66 3.18 -6.43
C GLY A 155 10.84 4.42 -6.07
N MET A 156 11.56 5.54 -5.97
CA MET A 156 10.97 6.86 -5.81
C MET A 156 10.48 7.40 -7.15
N THR A 157 9.38 8.12 -7.11
CA THR A 157 8.81 8.85 -8.25
C THR A 157 9.61 10.13 -8.55
N ARG A 158 9.47 10.67 -9.76
CA ARG A 158 10.05 11.99 -10.10
C ARG A 158 9.45 13.09 -9.23
N VAL A 159 8.14 13.08 -9.06
CA VAL A 159 7.40 13.98 -8.15
C VAL A 159 7.94 13.86 -6.73
N GLY A 160 8.24 12.65 -6.26
CA GLY A 160 8.83 12.44 -4.93
C GLY A 160 10.20 13.08 -4.78
N HIS A 161 11.03 13.04 -5.82
CA HIS A 161 12.30 13.75 -5.84
C HIS A 161 12.17 15.28 -5.81
N ASP A 162 11.08 15.81 -6.37
CA ASP A 162 10.84 17.26 -6.45
C ASP A 162 10.23 17.83 -5.15
N ILE A 163 9.30 17.11 -4.52
CA ILE A 163 8.55 17.63 -3.36
C ILE A 163 9.21 17.30 -2.01
N LEU A 164 10.06 16.27 -1.93
CA LEU A 164 10.72 15.89 -0.68
C LEU A 164 12.05 16.65 -0.50
N PRO A 165 12.44 16.98 0.75
CA PRO A 165 13.74 17.54 1.02
C PRO A 165 14.88 16.65 0.51
N ARG A 166 15.96 17.27 0.02
CA ARG A 166 17.13 16.53 -0.49
C ARG A 166 17.68 15.58 0.57
N GLY A 167 18.00 14.36 0.14
CA GLY A 167 18.57 13.30 1.00
C GLY A 167 17.53 12.47 1.74
N ILE A 168 16.24 12.84 1.70
CA ILE A 168 15.17 11.99 2.20
C ILE A 168 15.01 10.77 1.30
N LYS A 169 15.11 9.59 1.90
CA LYS A 169 14.81 8.31 1.23
C LYS A 169 13.42 7.85 1.62
N VAL A 170 12.65 7.37 0.66
CA VAL A 170 11.42 6.61 0.90
C VAL A 170 11.80 5.15 1.10
N THR A 171 11.23 4.51 2.11
CA THR A 171 11.49 3.11 2.44
C THR A 171 10.18 2.32 2.30
N PRO A 172 10.16 1.17 1.61
CA PRO A 172 8.97 0.34 1.54
C PRO A 172 8.57 -0.19 2.92
N ASP A 173 7.36 -0.73 3.00
CA ASP A 173 6.99 -1.53 4.17
C ASP A 173 7.69 -2.88 4.18
N THR A 174 7.85 -3.45 5.38
CA THR A 174 8.45 -4.78 5.52
C THR A 174 7.50 -5.86 5.01
N GLU A 175 6.21 -5.66 5.23
CA GLU A 175 5.16 -6.53 4.73
C GLU A 175 4.30 -5.75 3.72
N PRO A 176 3.77 -6.41 2.69
CA PRO A 176 2.81 -5.80 1.78
C PRO A 176 1.60 -5.23 2.51
N VAL A 177 0.96 -4.26 1.87
CA VAL A 177 -0.26 -3.61 2.36
C VAL A 177 -1.35 -4.65 2.67
N ARG A 178 -1.82 -4.65 3.92
CA ARG A 178 -3.00 -5.39 4.37
C ARG A 178 -4.10 -4.41 4.76
N ILE A 179 -5.21 -4.45 4.04
CA ILE A 179 -6.39 -3.63 4.34
C ILE A 179 -7.14 -4.31 5.48
N THR A 180 -7.28 -3.61 6.61
CA THR A 180 -7.87 -4.17 7.84
C THR A 180 -9.30 -3.75 8.09
N GLY A 181 -9.85 -2.85 7.26
CA GLY A 181 -11.23 -2.37 7.36
C GLY A 181 -11.48 -1.14 6.48
N ARG A 182 -12.70 -0.60 6.51
CA ARG A 182 -13.06 0.69 5.89
C ARG A 182 -13.30 1.74 6.97
N ALA A 183 -13.04 3.01 6.66
CA ALA A 183 -13.16 4.10 7.64
C ALA A 183 -14.56 4.26 8.24
N GLY A 184 -15.61 3.83 7.52
CA GLY A 184 -16.98 3.75 8.04
C GLY A 184 -17.18 2.64 9.09
N ASP A 185 -16.46 1.53 8.96
CA ASP A 185 -16.59 0.37 9.85
C ASP A 185 -15.97 0.66 11.22
N SER A 186 -14.93 1.50 11.30
CA SER A 186 -14.26 1.85 12.56
C SER A 186 -15.15 2.64 13.54
N ALA A 187 -16.13 3.41 13.05
CA ALA A 187 -17.10 4.09 13.92
C ALA A 187 -18.12 3.10 14.50
N GLU A 188 -18.53 2.11 13.70
CA GLU A 188 -19.47 1.06 14.11
C GLU A 188 -18.79 0.05 15.06
N GLU A 189 -17.55 -0.33 14.79
CA GLU A 189 -16.76 -1.22 15.66
C GLU A 189 -16.37 -0.54 16.98
N ALA A 190 -16.02 0.75 16.98
CA ALA A 190 -15.79 1.50 18.22
C ALA A 190 -17.09 1.60 19.04
N GLY A 191 -18.23 1.85 18.39
CA GLY A 191 -19.55 1.84 19.01
C GLY A 191 -19.94 0.46 19.58
N ALA A 192 -19.68 -0.61 18.84
CA ALA A 192 -19.97 -1.98 19.25
C ALA A 192 -19.06 -2.45 20.41
N GLN A 193 -17.78 -2.06 20.41
CA GLN A 193 -16.86 -2.37 21.51
C GLN A 193 -17.21 -1.62 22.79
N VAL A 194 -17.65 -0.36 22.70
CA VAL A 194 -18.14 0.41 23.85
C VAL A 194 -19.46 -0.18 24.37
N ALA A 195 -20.40 -0.52 23.48
CA ALA A 195 -21.66 -1.16 23.85
C ALA A 195 -21.46 -2.54 24.51
N SER A 196 -20.52 -3.35 23.99
CA SER A 196 -20.17 -4.64 24.56
C SER A 196 -19.55 -4.50 25.97
N ARG A 197 -18.60 -3.57 26.15
CA ARG A 197 -18.00 -3.30 27.47
C ARG A 197 -19.02 -2.80 28.49
N LEU A 198 -19.96 -1.95 28.06
CA LEU A 198 -21.04 -1.45 28.90
C LEU A 198 -22.05 -2.56 29.26
N ALA A 199 -22.38 -3.46 28.33
CA ALA A 199 -23.23 -4.62 28.58
C ALA A 199 -22.59 -5.63 29.56
N THR A 200 -21.29 -5.89 29.43
CA THR A 200 -20.54 -6.73 30.38
C THR A 200 -20.47 -6.11 31.77
N ALA A 201 -20.28 -4.78 31.87
CA ALA A 201 -20.26 -4.08 33.14
C ALA A 201 -21.64 -4.10 33.85
N ALA A 202 -22.74 -3.92 33.10
CA ALA A 202 -24.10 -3.96 33.66
C ALA A 202 -24.49 -5.36 34.19
N ALA A 203 -24.03 -6.44 33.52
CA ALA A 203 -24.26 -7.81 33.96
C ALA A 203 -23.53 -8.15 35.26
N ALA A 204 -22.37 -7.53 35.53
CA ALA A 204 -21.58 -7.77 36.74
C ALA A 204 -22.17 -7.12 38.00
N THR A 205 -23.03 -6.11 37.87
CA THR A 205 -23.65 -5.38 38.99
C THR A 205 -25.01 -5.94 39.44
N GLY A 206 -25.59 -6.93 38.76
CA GLY A 206 -26.93 -7.46 39.04
C GLY A 206 -27.01 -8.61 40.06
N GLY A 207 -25.88 -9.08 40.59
CA GLY A 207 -25.81 -10.31 41.39
C GLY A 207 -25.52 -10.11 42.88
N ALA A 208 -26.37 -9.39 43.62
CA ALA A 208 -26.32 -9.42 45.08
C ALA A 208 -27.73 -9.28 45.69
N ALA A 209 -28.44 -10.42 45.80
CA ALA A 209 -29.62 -10.53 46.65
C ALA A 209 -29.19 -10.87 48.10
N PRO A 210 -29.72 -10.19 49.14
CA PRO A 210 -29.31 -10.41 50.52
C PRO A 210 -29.95 -11.69 51.10
N GLY A 211 -29.14 -12.47 51.81
CA GLY A 211 -29.56 -13.70 52.48
C GLY A 211 -30.55 -13.44 53.62
N ARG A 212 -31.62 -14.24 53.66
CA ARG A 212 -32.54 -14.33 54.80
C ARG A 212 -31.86 -15.10 55.93
N ALA A 213 -31.70 -14.43 57.08
CA ALA A 213 -31.48 -15.09 58.35
C ALA A 213 -32.78 -15.79 58.77
N ALA A 214 -32.69 -17.08 59.10
CA ALA A 214 -33.71 -17.81 59.83
C ALA A 214 -33.19 -18.07 61.25
N THR A 215 -34.07 -17.77 62.19
CA THR A 215 -34.00 -17.90 63.64
C THR A 215 -33.69 -19.32 64.11
#